data_AF-A0A182U2I7-F1
#
_entry.id   AF-A0A182U2I7-F1
#
_cell.length_a   1.000
_cell.length_b   1.000
_cell.length_c   1.000
_cell.angle_alpha   90.00
_cell.angle_beta   90.00
_cell.angle_gamma   90.00
#
_symmetry.space_group_name_H-M   'P 1'
#
loop_
_entity.id
_entity.type
_entity.pdbx_description
1 polymer ?
#
loop_
_entity_poly.entity_id
_entity_poly.type
_entity_poly.pdbx_seq_one_letter_code
_entity_poly.pdbx_strand_id
1 'polypeptide(L)'
;KPFLNRCIRKSNPTDEVVTRTGLRNFFQEVSEDLEACHREMVWLAVTSFAFSLLTLVLLRVIPGLIVWLVLLAVVLACTAGTIWLWLRWQYEAEHLPPSAADSSRMRMNNWLYYAIAATVATLLVYLVILVMRKRIKLVVQLFKEAGKAIASMPFLLAEPIVTFATIAAVIVLYVYFTVWIESAGMLVVESNNSAKYVKDSTMLFTRWYNLFAFLWFCQFVIGCQHMVIAGAVAGWFFTRNKSNLSNPIGRSYCNLLRYHLGTVALGSFVIALVQFLRAMLKLLMHSVRNPQNRVTSFLFDCCQCCLQCFERFLQYLTRNAYILTAMHGDPFCQAGRNAFRLLTNNALRVFAINSVGDFVLVLAKVFVVVATGLIGVELIQKKVGLHHPYVPLILVGIFAYLVAHCFMTVY
;
A
#
# COMPACT_ATOMS: atom_id res chain seq x y z
N LYS A 1 -13.76 -38.32 6.89
CA LYS A 1 -14.14 -37.54 8.09
C LYS A 1 -15.02 -36.39 7.63
N PRO A 2 -16.13 -36.07 8.31
CA PRO A 2 -16.89 -34.87 8.00
C PRO A 2 -15.98 -33.64 8.21
N PHE A 3 -15.89 -32.77 7.21
CA PHE A 3 -15.31 -31.43 7.37
C PHE A 3 -16.48 -30.46 7.46
N LEU A 4 -16.58 -29.69 8.56
CA LEU A 4 -17.70 -28.78 8.81
C LEU A 4 -19.08 -29.45 8.65
N ASN A 5 -19.31 -30.58 9.32
CA ASN A 5 -20.57 -31.34 9.30
C ASN A 5 -21.08 -31.80 7.91
N ARG A 6 -20.21 -31.87 6.89
CA ARG A 6 -20.57 -32.35 5.54
C ARG A 6 -19.76 -33.55 5.09
N CYS A 7 -20.42 -34.46 4.37
CA CYS A 7 -19.79 -35.59 3.70
C CYS A 7 -19.10 -35.12 2.40
N ILE A 8 -17.77 -35.21 2.36
CA ILE A 8 -16.99 -34.96 1.15
C ILE A 8 -17.01 -36.23 0.29
N ARG A 9 -17.38 -36.10 -0.99
CA ARG A 9 -17.32 -37.21 -1.97
C ARG A 9 -15.86 -37.64 -2.17
N LYS A 10 -15.55 -38.94 -2.08
CA LYS A 10 -14.18 -39.48 -2.24
C LYS A 10 -13.54 -39.15 -3.61
N SER A 11 -14.33 -38.93 -4.65
CA SER A 11 -13.88 -38.42 -5.95
C SER A 11 -14.06 -36.90 -5.98
N ASN A 12 -13.00 -36.17 -5.65
CA ASN A 12 -12.98 -34.72 -5.64
C ASN A 12 -12.89 -34.19 -7.09
N PRO A 13 -13.90 -33.48 -7.63
CA PRO A 13 -13.76 -32.79 -8.91
C PRO A 13 -12.71 -31.66 -8.85
N THR A 14 -12.39 -31.17 -7.64
CA THR A 14 -11.27 -30.24 -7.41
C THR A 14 -9.93 -30.89 -7.67
N ASP A 15 -9.73 -32.17 -7.32
CA ASP A 15 -8.49 -32.87 -7.64
C ASP A 15 -8.36 -33.05 -9.16
N GLU A 16 -9.46 -33.32 -9.85
CA GLU A 16 -9.48 -33.45 -11.31
C GLU A 16 -9.16 -32.12 -12.04
N VAL A 17 -9.74 -30.99 -11.58
CA VAL A 17 -9.46 -29.65 -12.12
C VAL A 17 -8.02 -29.19 -11.80
N VAL A 18 -7.54 -29.41 -10.58
CA VAL A 18 -6.18 -29.02 -10.15
C VAL A 18 -5.10 -29.86 -10.84
N THR A 19 -5.40 -31.12 -11.16
CA THR A 19 -4.50 -31.99 -11.93
C THR A 19 -4.52 -31.62 -13.42
N ARG A 20 -5.69 -31.32 -14.00
CA ARG A 20 -5.83 -30.96 -15.43
C ARG A 20 -5.25 -29.58 -15.78
N THR A 21 -5.18 -28.68 -14.80
CA THR A 21 -4.60 -27.33 -14.95
C THR A 21 -3.09 -27.27 -14.71
N GLY A 22 -2.45 -28.36 -14.30
CA GLY A 22 -1.02 -28.39 -13.95
C GLY A 22 -0.68 -27.67 -12.62
N LEU A 23 -1.67 -27.09 -11.94
CA LEU A 23 -1.50 -26.37 -10.67
C LEU A 23 -0.92 -27.26 -9.58
N ARG A 24 -1.26 -28.56 -9.55
CA ARG A 24 -0.72 -29.50 -8.57
C ARG A 24 0.81 -29.61 -8.66
N ASN A 25 1.33 -29.80 -9.88
CA ASN A 25 2.75 -29.95 -10.12
C ASN A 25 3.47 -28.63 -9.81
N PHE A 26 2.91 -27.49 -10.23
CA PHE A 26 3.43 -26.18 -9.89
C PHE A 26 3.51 -25.94 -8.37
N PHE A 27 2.44 -26.21 -7.61
CA PHE A 27 2.47 -26.02 -6.16
C PHE A 27 3.44 -26.98 -5.45
N GLN A 28 3.60 -28.20 -5.98
CA GLN A 28 4.55 -29.15 -5.46
C GLN A 28 5.99 -28.70 -5.73
N GLU A 29 6.32 -28.32 -6.97
CA GLU A 29 7.62 -27.75 -7.35
C GLU A 29 7.95 -26.49 -6.53
N VAL A 30 6.98 -25.58 -6.36
CA VAL A 30 7.14 -24.39 -5.51
C VAL A 30 7.37 -24.76 -4.04
N SER A 31 6.66 -25.76 -3.52
CA SER A 31 6.86 -26.21 -2.14
C SER A 31 8.25 -26.80 -1.94
N GLU A 32 8.71 -27.61 -2.89
CA GLU A 32 10.06 -28.20 -2.89
C GLU A 32 11.14 -27.10 -2.98
N ASP A 33 10.96 -26.11 -3.86
CA ASP A 33 11.86 -24.96 -4.00
C ASP A 33 11.91 -24.11 -2.72
N LEU A 34 10.76 -23.89 -2.06
CA LEU A 34 10.66 -23.15 -0.79
C LEU A 34 11.35 -23.89 0.34
N GLU A 35 11.17 -25.21 0.42
CA GLU A 35 11.84 -26.04 1.41
C GLU A 35 13.37 -26.06 1.17
N ALA A 36 13.82 -26.12 -0.08
CA ALA A 36 15.23 -26.04 -0.42
C ALA A 36 15.86 -24.67 -0.08
N CYS A 37 15.09 -23.58 -0.23
CA CYS A 37 15.56 -22.19 -0.02
C CYS A 37 15.24 -21.59 1.35
N HIS A 38 14.57 -22.30 2.26
CA HIS A 38 14.05 -21.71 3.50
C HIS A 38 15.13 -20.99 4.33
N ARG A 39 16.35 -21.54 4.39
CA ARG A 39 17.48 -20.92 5.12
C ARG A 39 17.88 -19.58 4.51
N GLU A 40 17.96 -19.51 3.18
CA GLU A 40 18.31 -18.28 2.47
C GLU A 40 17.18 -17.25 2.59
N MET A 41 15.92 -17.68 2.55
CA MET A 41 14.77 -16.80 2.77
C MET A 41 14.77 -16.19 4.17
N VAL A 42 15.12 -16.97 5.21
CA VAL A 42 15.27 -16.45 6.58
C VAL A 42 16.42 -15.45 6.66
N TRP A 43 17.57 -15.74 6.05
CA TRP A 43 18.68 -14.78 5.98
C TRP A 43 18.27 -13.48 5.28
N LEU A 44 17.56 -13.57 4.16
CA LEU A 44 17.06 -12.42 3.43
C LEU A 44 16.00 -11.63 4.20
N ALA A 45 15.17 -12.31 4.99
CA ALA A 45 14.24 -11.65 5.90
C ALA A 45 15.00 -10.83 6.95
N VAL A 46 16.05 -11.39 7.55
CA VAL A 46 16.90 -10.68 8.52
C VAL A 46 17.63 -9.50 7.88
N THR A 47 18.18 -9.66 6.67
CA THR A 47 18.84 -8.54 5.97
C THR A 47 17.85 -7.43 5.61
N SER A 48 16.63 -7.76 5.20
CA SER A 48 15.58 -6.76 4.94
C SER A 48 15.22 -5.94 6.18
N PHE A 49 15.19 -6.59 7.35
CA PHE A 49 14.99 -5.93 8.63
C PHE A 49 16.18 -5.01 8.97
N ALA A 50 17.40 -5.50 8.77
CA ALA A 50 18.61 -4.72 9.00
C ALA A 50 18.68 -3.48 8.09
N PHE A 51 18.36 -3.61 6.79
CA PHE A 51 18.29 -2.47 5.87
C PHE A 51 17.16 -1.49 6.23
N SER A 52 16.02 -1.99 6.70
CA SER A 52 14.93 -1.12 7.18
C SER A 52 15.34 -0.33 8.42
N LEU A 53 16.03 -0.95 9.38
CA LEU A 53 16.55 -0.26 10.55
C LEU A 53 17.66 0.73 10.17
N LEU A 54 18.57 0.33 9.27
CA LEU A 54 19.63 1.19 8.75
C LEU A 54 19.03 2.44 8.09
N THR A 55 18.04 2.29 7.22
CA THR A 55 17.40 3.42 6.55
C THR A 55 16.69 4.36 7.54
N LEU A 56 16.08 3.85 8.61
CA LEU A 56 15.56 4.69 9.69
C LEU A 56 16.66 5.48 10.41
N VAL A 57 17.78 4.83 10.74
CA VAL A 57 18.93 5.50 11.36
C VAL A 57 19.49 6.58 10.44
N LEU A 58 19.62 6.29 9.14
CA LEU A 58 20.07 7.26 8.15
C LEU A 58 19.11 8.46 8.05
N LEU A 59 17.80 8.23 7.99
CA LEU A 59 16.76 9.27 7.99
C LEU A 59 16.79 10.14 9.26
N ARG A 60 17.30 9.62 10.38
CA ARG A 60 17.51 10.37 11.61
C ARG A 60 18.81 11.19 11.60
N VAL A 61 19.94 10.56 11.25
CA VAL A 61 21.27 11.17 11.43
C VAL A 61 21.54 12.22 10.35
N ILE A 62 21.15 11.94 9.10
CA ILE A 62 21.45 12.79 7.94
C ILE A 62 20.24 12.99 7.00
N PRO A 63 19.05 13.41 7.50
CA PRO A 63 17.88 13.64 6.65
C PRO A 63 18.16 14.65 5.54
N GLY A 64 18.97 15.68 5.82
CA GLY A 64 19.37 16.66 4.83
C GLY A 64 20.12 16.04 3.65
N LEU A 65 21.14 15.22 3.93
CA LEU A 65 21.93 14.58 2.87
C LEU A 65 21.05 13.66 2.01
N ILE A 66 20.20 12.86 2.64
CA ILE A 66 19.31 11.92 1.93
C ILE A 66 18.38 12.67 0.97
N VAL A 67 17.73 13.72 1.46
CA VAL A 67 16.81 14.52 0.62
C VAL A 67 17.57 15.17 -0.54
N TRP A 68 18.77 15.70 -0.31
CA TRP A 68 19.60 16.28 -1.39
C TRP A 68 20.11 15.24 -2.39
N LEU A 69 20.53 14.05 -1.93
CA LEU A 69 20.95 12.96 -2.80
C LEU A 69 19.80 12.47 -3.67
N VAL A 70 18.60 12.36 -3.11
CA VAL A 70 17.39 11.99 -3.84
C VAL A 70 17.06 13.04 -4.90
N LEU A 71 17.09 14.32 -4.55
CA LEU A 71 16.88 15.40 -5.52
C LEU A 71 17.94 15.42 -6.62
N LEU A 72 19.20 15.20 -6.26
CA LEU A 72 20.30 15.09 -7.22
C LEU A 72 20.09 13.90 -8.17
N ALA A 73 19.71 12.73 -7.64
CA ALA A 73 19.42 11.55 -8.44
C ALA A 73 18.28 11.78 -9.44
N VAL A 74 17.20 12.47 -9.03
CA VAL A 74 16.10 12.85 -9.94
C VAL A 74 16.61 13.78 -11.04
N VAL A 75 17.38 14.80 -10.69
CA VAL A 75 17.98 15.76 -11.64
C VAL A 75 18.88 15.05 -12.65
N LEU A 76 19.76 14.14 -12.19
CA LEU A 76 20.64 13.33 -13.04
C LEU A 76 19.86 12.36 -13.93
N ALA A 77 18.83 11.69 -13.41
CA ALA A 77 18.00 10.78 -14.20
C ALA A 77 17.23 11.52 -15.30
N CYS A 78 16.63 12.68 -15.01
CA CYS A 78 15.92 13.47 -16.00
C CYS A 78 16.86 14.01 -17.10
N THR A 79 18.05 14.47 -16.73
CA THR A 79 19.05 14.93 -17.71
C THR A 79 19.61 13.82 -18.56
N ALA A 80 20.05 12.72 -17.94
CA ALA A 80 20.58 11.57 -18.66
C ALA A 80 19.52 10.98 -19.61
N GLY A 81 18.26 10.87 -19.17
CA GLY A 81 17.15 10.40 -20.00
C GLY A 81 16.88 11.33 -21.19
N THR A 82 16.90 12.66 -20.97
CA THR A 82 16.71 13.64 -22.04
C THR A 82 17.87 13.59 -23.05
N ILE A 83 19.12 13.54 -22.57
CA ILE A 83 20.30 13.43 -23.43
C ILE A 83 20.25 12.13 -24.24
N TRP A 84 19.92 11.00 -23.61
CA TRP A 84 19.80 9.71 -24.29
C TRP A 84 18.75 9.74 -25.41
N LEU A 85 17.60 10.39 -25.20
CA LEU A 85 16.57 10.56 -26.24
C LEU A 85 17.06 11.41 -27.42
N TRP A 86 17.80 12.49 -27.15
CA TRP A 86 18.40 13.31 -28.20
C TRP A 86 19.46 12.54 -29.00
N LEU A 87 20.34 11.79 -28.33
CA LEU A 87 21.33 10.93 -28.98
C LEU A 87 20.65 9.85 -29.82
N ARG A 88 19.56 9.27 -29.32
CA ARG A 88 18.79 8.24 -30.05
C ARG A 88 18.15 8.82 -31.32
N TRP A 89 17.58 10.03 -31.23
CA TRP A 89 17.04 10.70 -32.40
C TRP A 89 18.12 11.02 -33.44
N GLN A 90 19.27 11.56 -33.00
CA GLN A 90 20.38 11.88 -33.91
C GLN A 90 20.90 10.64 -34.63
N TYR A 91 21.07 9.52 -33.91
CA TYR A 91 21.48 8.25 -34.50
C TYR A 91 20.53 7.79 -35.61
N GLU A 92 19.21 7.85 -35.37
CA GLU A 92 18.20 7.47 -36.36
C GLU A 92 18.13 8.46 -37.54
N ALA A 93 18.44 9.74 -37.32
CA ALA A 93 18.49 10.75 -38.37
C ALA A 93 19.70 10.58 -39.31
N GLU A 94 20.87 10.22 -38.78
CA GLU A 94 22.10 9.98 -39.56
C GLU A 94 22.04 8.68 -40.37
N HIS A 95 21.38 7.64 -39.87
CA HIS A 95 21.27 6.34 -40.54
C HIS A 95 20.08 6.24 -41.51
N LEU A 96 19.35 7.35 -41.74
CA LEU A 96 18.20 7.36 -42.63
C LEU A 96 18.63 7.64 -44.08
N PRO A 97 18.50 6.68 -45.02
CA PRO A 97 18.81 6.93 -46.42
C PRO A 97 17.82 7.92 -47.04
N PRO A 98 18.21 8.69 -48.08
CA PRO A 98 17.33 9.66 -48.74
C PRO A 98 16.03 9.06 -49.28
N SER A 99 16.06 7.80 -49.70
CA SER A 99 14.94 7.00 -50.21
C SER A 99 14.23 6.15 -49.15
N ALA A 100 14.43 6.45 -47.86
CA ALA A 100 13.80 5.69 -46.77
C ALA A 100 12.27 5.74 -46.85
N ALA A 101 11.64 4.58 -46.59
CA ALA A 101 10.19 4.43 -46.51
C ALA A 101 9.58 5.36 -45.46
N ASP A 102 8.33 5.77 -45.68
CA ASP A 102 7.59 6.69 -44.80
C ASP A 102 7.50 6.18 -43.35
N SER A 103 7.47 4.86 -43.15
CA SER A 103 7.49 4.23 -41.82
C SER A 103 8.76 4.55 -41.02
N SER A 104 9.93 4.55 -41.67
CA SER A 104 11.22 4.91 -41.04
C SER A 104 11.28 6.39 -40.70
N ARG A 105 10.76 7.26 -41.58
CA ARG A 105 10.63 8.70 -41.32
C ARG A 105 9.69 8.99 -40.15
N MET A 106 8.58 8.26 -40.05
CA MET A 106 7.64 8.37 -38.92
C MET A 106 8.29 7.94 -37.60
N ARG A 107 9.08 6.85 -37.61
CA ARG A 107 9.84 6.41 -36.43
C ARG A 107 10.86 7.44 -35.97
N MET A 108 11.60 8.06 -36.88
CA MET A 108 12.52 9.17 -36.57
C MET A 108 11.77 10.37 -35.98
N ASN A 109 10.66 10.78 -36.58
CA ASN A 109 9.83 11.89 -36.07
C ASN A 109 9.25 11.58 -34.68
N ASN A 110 8.87 10.34 -34.40
CA ASN A 110 8.41 9.93 -33.07
C ASN A 110 9.49 10.14 -32.00
N TRP A 111 10.75 9.78 -32.29
CA TRP A 111 11.86 10.06 -31.37
C TRP A 111 12.08 11.55 -31.14
N LEU A 112 11.92 12.38 -32.17
CA LEU A 112 11.98 13.84 -32.04
C LEU A 112 10.88 14.36 -31.09
N TYR A 113 9.63 13.91 -31.29
CA TYR A 113 8.52 14.28 -30.41
C TYR A 113 8.78 13.86 -28.96
N TYR A 114 9.32 12.66 -28.73
CA TYR A 114 9.71 12.22 -27.38
C TYR A 114 10.84 13.07 -26.78
N ALA A 115 11.85 13.44 -27.56
CA ALA A 115 12.96 14.27 -27.10
C ALA A 115 12.49 15.69 -26.70
N ILE A 116 11.64 16.32 -27.51
CA ILE A 116 11.05 17.64 -27.21
C ILE A 116 10.14 17.57 -25.98
N ALA A 117 9.30 16.53 -25.87
CA ALA A 117 8.47 16.34 -24.69
C ALA A 117 9.32 16.15 -23.43
N ALA A 118 10.42 15.41 -23.51
CA ALA A 118 11.33 15.17 -22.39
C ALA A 118 12.09 16.43 -21.93
N THR A 119 12.49 17.32 -22.86
CA THR A 119 13.13 18.59 -22.48
C THR A 119 12.16 19.49 -21.72
N VAL A 120 10.92 19.63 -22.20
CA VAL A 120 9.87 20.41 -21.52
C VAL A 120 9.59 19.81 -20.14
N ALA A 121 9.45 18.50 -20.04
CA ALA A 121 9.24 17.81 -18.76
C ALA A 121 10.41 18.04 -17.78
N THR A 122 11.65 17.95 -18.24
CA THR A 122 12.84 18.18 -17.40
C THR A 122 12.91 19.62 -16.90
N LEU A 123 12.62 20.61 -17.75
CA LEU A 123 12.57 22.03 -17.34
C LEU A 123 11.47 22.28 -16.31
N LEU A 124 10.30 21.65 -16.46
CA LEU A 124 9.22 21.73 -15.47
C LEU A 124 9.65 21.11 -14.13
N VAL A 125 10.29 19.94 -14.14
CA VAL A 125 10.80 19.31 -12.91
C VAL A 125 11.80 20.23 -12.21
N TYR A 126 12.70 20.85 -12.96
CA TYR A 126 13.67 21.81 -12.40
C TYR A 126 12.97 23.01 -11.78
N LEU A 127 12.03 23.63 -12.49
CA LEU A 127 11.24 24.75 -11.99
C LEU A 127 10.53 24.39 -10.68
N VAL A 128 9.91 23.21 -10.62
CA VAL A 128 9.23 22.70 -9.42
C VAL A 128 10.22 22.55 -8.26
N ILE A 129 11.38 21.92 -8.47
CA ILE A 129 12.43 21.78 -7.44
C ILE A 129 12.90 23.16 -6.95
N LEU A 130 13.11 24.13 -7.85
CA LEU A 130 13.51 25.50 -7.51
C LEU A 130 12.47 26.20 -6.62
N VAL A 131 11.20 26.14 -6.99
CA VAL A 131 10.09 26.73 -6.22
C VAL A 131 9.94 26.06 -4.85
N MET A 132 10.17 24.75 -4.78
CA MET A 132 10.00 23.96 -3.56
C MET A 132 11.19 24.04 -2.59
N ARG A 133 12.32 24.70 -2.91
CA ARG A 133 13.53 24.78 -2.06
C ARG A 133 13.24 25.14 -0.59
N LYS A 134 12.40 26.15 -0.36
CA LYS A 134 12.03 26.57 1.01
C LYS A 134 11.22 25.49 1.75
N ARG A 135 10.39 24.73 1.03
CA ARG A 135 9.59 23.62 1.57
C ARG A 135 10.45 22.41 1.85
N ILE A 136 11.40 22.10 0.98
CA ILE A 136 12.38 21.02 1.17
C ILE A 136 13.17 21.24 2.47
N LYS A 137 13.63 22.47 2.74
CA LYS A 137 14.31 22.80 4.02
C LYS A 137 13.43 22.52 5.25
N LEU A 138 12.13 22.83 5.15
CA LEU A 138 11.17 22.54 6.21
C LEU A 138 10.95 21.03 6.37
N VAL A 139 10.81 20.29 5.28
CA VAL A 139 10.69 18.81 5.30
C VAL A 139 11.89 18.16 5.98
N VAL A 140 13.12 18.61 5.68
CA VAL A 140 14.33 18.14 6.36
C VAL A 140 14.28 18.38 7.87
N GLN A 141 13.74 19.53 8.32
CA GLN A 141 13.54 19.80 9.74
C GLN A 141 12.48 18.88 10.35
N LEU A 142 11.38 18.62 9.65
CA LEU A 142 10.33 17.70 10.10
C LEU A 142 10.88 16.28 10.29
N PHE A 143 11.66 15.76 9.34
CA PHE A 143 12.33 14.46 9.48
C PHE A 143 13.30 14.43 10.68
N LYS A 144 14.04 15.52 10.92
CA LYS A 144 14.94 15.63 12.07
C LYS A 144 14.17 15.56 13.40
N GLU A 145 13.04 16.26 13.51
CA GLU A 145 12.20 16.22 14.72
C GLU A 145 11.47 14.88 14.88
N ALA A 146 10.96 14.29 13.80
CA ALA A 146 10.38 12.94 13.81
C ALA A 146 11.41 11.88 14.27
N GLY A 147 12.65 11.98 13.78
CA GLY A 147 13.74 11.10 14.22
C GLY A 147 14.10 11.23 15.71
N LYS A 148 13.96 12.43 16.29
CA LYS A 148 14.10 12.62 17.75
C LYS A 148 12.94 11.99 18.52
N ALA A 149 11.71 12.12 18.02
CA ALA A 149 10.54 11.52 18.64
C ALA A 149 10.66 10.00 18.70
N ILE A 150 10.99 9.36 17.57
CA ILE A 150 11.21 7.91 17.48
C ILE A 150 12.34 7.45 18.41
N ALA A 151 13.44 8.22 18.48
CA ALA A 151 14.56 7.89 19.36
C ALA A 151 14.20 7.93 20.86
N SER A 152 13.32 8.86 21.25
CA SER A 152 12.83 8.96 22.63
C SER A 152 11.72 7.98 22.97
N MET A 153 11.07 7.40 21.96
CA MET A 153 9.93 6.49 22.08
C MET A 153 10.13 5.29 21.14
N PRO A 154 11.14 4.43 21.36
CA PRO A 154 11.51 3.38 20.41
C PRO A 154 10.39 2.36 20.16
N PHE A 155 9.53 2.12 21.16
CA PHE A 155 8.35 1.26 21.03
C PHE A 155 7.33 1.76 20.00
N LEU A 156 7.44 3.00 19.50
CA LEU A 156 6.56 3.54 18.46
C LEU A 156 6.76 2.80 17.13
N LEU A 157 7.94 2.20 16.92
CA LEU A 157 8.23 1.34 15.78
C LEU A 157 7.53 -0.02 15.84
N ALA A 158 7.08 -0.46 17.02
CA ALA A 158 6.31 -1.69 17.16
C ALA A 158 4.83 -1.52 16.78
N GLU A 159 4.35 -0.28 16.75
CA GLU A 159 2.94 0.03 16.50
C GLU A 159 2.41 -0.51 15.16
N PRO A 160 3.09 -0.31 14.00
CA PRO A 160 2.64 -0.88 12.73
C PRO A 160 2.62 -2.41 12.74
N ILE A 161 3.52 -3.06 13.48
CA ILE A 161 3.55 -4.53 13.60
C ILE A 161 2.29 -5.01 14.31
N VAL A 162 1.88 -4.33 15.38
CA VAL A 162 0.61 -4.60 16.08
C VAL A 162 -0.57 -4.40 15.13
N THR A 163 -0.57 -3.33 14.33
CA THR A 163 -1.60 -3.09 13.30
C THR A 163 -1.65 -4.21 12.26
N PHE A 164 -0.52 -4.65 11.71
CA PHE A 164 -0.49 -5.74 10.73
C PHE A 164 -0.94 -7.07 11.32
N ALA A 165 -0.51 -7.39 12.54
CA ALA A 165 -0.93 -8.60 13.25
C ALA A 165 -2.46 -8.59 13.50
N THR A 166 -3.01 -7.46 13.92
CA THR A 166 -4.45 -7.31 14.15
C THR A 166 -5.26 -7.33 12.84
N ILE A 167 -4.77 -6.72 11.76
CA ILE A 167 -5.38 -6.85 10.43
C ILE A 167 -5.33 -8.30 9.94
N ALA A 168 -4.22 -9.00 10.13
CA ALA A 168 -4.11 -10.42 9.77
C ALA A 168 -5.14 -11.27 10.54
N ALA A 169 -5.32 -11.00 11.83
CA ALA A 169 -6.37 -11.64 12.63
C ALA A 169 -7.78 -11.32 12.09
N VAL A 170 -8.06 -10.08 11.68
CA VAL A 170 -9.32 -9.69 11.04
C VAL A 170 -9.54 -10.42 9.70
N ILE A 171 -8.48 -10.61 8.89
CA ILE A 171 -8.55 -11.39 7.65
C ILE A 171 -8.87 -12.85 7.96
N VAL A 172 -8.19 -13.46 8.94
CA VAL A 172 -8.47 -14.85 9.36
C VAL A 172 -9.92 -15.00 9.81
N LEU A 173 -10.42 -14.07 10.63
CA LEU A 173 -11.82 -14.06 11.06
C LEU A 173 -12.78 -13.90 9.87
N TYR A 174 -12.48 -13.01 8.92
CA TYR A 174 -13.30 -12.83 7.72
C TYR A 174 -13.36 -14.11 6.87
N VAL A 175 -12.23 -14.78 6.64
CA VAL A 175 -12.18 -16.05 5.90
C VAL A 175 -12.93 -17.13 6.66
N TYR A 176 -12.72 -17.25 7.97
CA TYR A 176 -13.43 -18.18 8.83
C TYR A 176 -14.96 -18.01 8.70
N PHE A 177 -15.48 -16.80 8.91
CA PHE A 177 -16.92 -16.54 8.78
C PHE A 177 -17.42 -16.74 7.35
N THR A 178 -16.64 -16.41 6.33
CA THR A 178 -17.00 -16.65 4.92
C THR A 178 -17.17 -18.14 4.65
N VAL A 179 -16.23 -18.97 5.10
CA VAL A 179 -16.30 -20.44 4.94
C VAL A 179 -17.53 -20.99 5.67
N TRP A 180 -17.80 -20.52 6.89
CA TRP A 180 -19.00 -20.91 7.63
C TRP A 180 -20.30 -20.55 6.90
N ILE A 181 -20.42 -19.31 6.43
CA ILE A 181 -21.59 -18.84 5.67
C ILE A 181 -21.77 -19.68 4.40
N GLU A 182 -20.72 -19.91 3.62
CA GLU A 182 -20.80 -20.70 2.38
C GLU A 182 -21.12 -22.19 2.66
N SER A 183 -20.68 -22.72 3.80
CA SER A 183 -20.97 -24.08 4.26
C SER A 183 -22.34 -24.27 4.92
N ALA A 184 -23.20 -23.24 4.97
CA ALA A 184 -24.53 -23.33 5.59
C ALA A 184 -25.66 -23.67 4.58
N GLY A 185 -25.40 -23.70 3.26
CA GLY A 185 -26.45 -23.87 2.24
C GLY A 185 -27.09 -25.26 2.23
N MET A 186 -28.40 -25.37 1.96
CA MET A 186 -29.08 -26.66 1.93
C MET A 186 -28.81 -27.39 0.61
N LEU A 187 -28.49 -28.69 0.67
CA LEU A 187 -28.31 -29.52 -0.51
C LEU A 187 -29.68 -29.94 -1.04
N VAL A 188 -30.01 -29.53 -2.26
CA VAL A 188 -31.21 -30.00 -2.97
C VAL A 188 -30.74 -30.84 -4.16
N VAL A 189 -31.23 -32.09 -4.22
CA VAL A 189 -30.98 -32.99 -5.35
C VAL A 189 -32.04 -32.72 -6.39
N GLU A 190 -31.60 -32.33 -7.58
CA GLU A 190 -32.43 -32.04 -8.74
C GLU A 190 -32.72 -33.35 -9.51
N SER A 191 -33.83 -33.40 -10.26
CA SER A 191 -34.33 -34.62 -10.92
C SER A 191 -33.37 -35.23 -11.95
N ASN A 192 -32.37 -34.46 -12.39
CA ASN A 192 -31.30 -34.86 -13.30
C ASN A 192 -30.08 -35.51 -12.60
N ASN A 193 -30.21 -35.93 -11.33
CA ASN A 193 -29.11 -36.44 -10.50
C ASN A 193 -27.99 -35.40 -10.22
N SER A 194 -28.23 -34.11 -10.48
CA SER A 194 -27.34 -33.03 -10.05
C SER A 194 -27.74 -32.55 -8.64
N ALA A 195 -26.77 -32.11 -7.85
CA ALA A 195 -27.03 -31.60 -6.51
C ALA A 195 -26.53 -30.15 -6.43
N LYS A 196 -27.43 -29.23 -6.07
CA LYS A 196 -27.10 -27.81 -5.94
C LYS A 196 -27.34 -27.37 -4.50
N TYR A 197 -26.41 -26.57 -4.00
CA TYR A 197 -26.62 -25.86 -2.74
C TYR A 197 -27.52 -24.65 -2.99
N VAL A 198 -28.73 -24.70 -2.45
CA VAL A 198 -29.65 -23.58 -2.45
C VAL A 198 -29.30 -22.68 -1.27
N LYS A 199 -29.06 -21.39 -1.55
CA LYS A 199 -28.74 -20.37 -0.56
C LYS A 199 -30.01 -19.61 -0.21
N ASP A 200 -30.28 -19.46 1.08
CA ASP A 200 -31.39 -18.64 1.58
C ASP A 200 -31.05 -17.13 1.52
N SER A 201 -32.08 -16.29 1.49
CA SER A 201 -32.02 -14.83 1.59
C SER A 201 -31.19 -14.36 2.80
N THR A 202 -31.31 -15.04 3.95
CA THR A 202 -30.52 -14.79 5.16
C THR A 202 -29.01 -14.95 4.90
N MET A 203 -28.62 -15.96 4.13
CA MET A 203 -27.22 -16.20 3.78
C MET A 203 -26.68 -15.12 2.84
N LEU A 204 -27.50 -14.65 1.91
CA LEU A 204 -27.13 -13.57 1.00
C LEU A 204 -26.86 -12.26 1.76
N PHE A 205 -27.74 -11.92 2.71
CA PHE A 205 -27.55 -10.76 3.59
C PHE A 205 -26.28 -10.90 4.44
N THR A 206 -26.11 -12.06 5.09
CA THR A 206 -24.96 -12.32 5.98
C THR A 206 -23.63 -12.24 5.24
N ARG A 207 -23.58 -12.64 3.96
CA ARG A 207 -22.39 -12.49 3.12
C ARG A 207 -22.00 -11.01 2.94
N TRP A 208 -22.96 -10.15 2.66
CA TRP A 208 -22.71 -8.70 2.51
C TRP A 208 -22.36 -8.05 3.84
N TYR A 209 -23.05 -8.43 4.91
CA TYR A 209 -22.73 -8.00 6.27
C TYR A 209 -21.29 -8.38 6.66
N ASN A 210 -20.85 -9.62 6.40
CA ASN A 210 -19.49 -10.06 6.69
C ASN A 210 -18.43 -9.25 5.92
N LEU A 211 -18.70 -8.94 4.65
CA LEU A 211 -17.84 -8.07 3.85
C LEU A 211 -17.78 -6.64 4.42
N PHE A 212 -18.94 -6.07 4.79
CA PHE A 212 -18.99 -4.75 5.42
C PHE A 212 -18.24 -4.72 6.74
N ALA A 213 -18.46 -5.72 7.60
CA ALA A 213 -17.76 -5.87 8.88
C ALA A 213 -16.25 -5.97 8.69
N PHE A 214 -15.78 -6.75 7.70
CA PHE A 214 -14.36 -6.84 7.37
C PHE A 214 -13.76 -5.47 6.98
N LEU A 215 -14.43 -4.72 6.10
CA LEU A 215 -13.98 -3.37 5.71
C LEU A 215 -13.96 -2.44 6.92
N TRP A 216 -14.98 -2.49 7.76
CA TRP A 216 -15.09 -1.65 8.96
C TRP A 216 -14.01 -1.96 9.98
N PHE A 217 -13.78 -3.22 10.32
CA PHE A 217 -12.74 -3.62 11.27
C PHE A 217 -11.34 -3.26 10.76
N CYS A 218 -11.06 -3.40 9.46
CA CYS A 218 -9.80 -2.93 8.87
C CYS A 218 -9.62 -1.41 9.09
N GLN A 219 -10.63 -0.59 8.77
CA GLN A 219 -10.56 0.86 8.98
C GLN A 219 -10.48 1.24 10.47
N PHE A 220 -11.14 0.47 11.34
CA PHE A 220 -11.11 0.67 12.78
C PHE A 220 -9.72 0.45 13.35
N VAL A 221 -9.07 -0.66 12.98
CA VAL A 221 -7.70 -0.97 13.40
C VAL A 221 -6.70 0.10 12.93
N ILE A 222 -6.80 0.55 11.68
CA ILE A 222 -5.97 1.65 11.14
C ILE A 222 -6.26 2.97 11.89
N GLY A 223 -7.52 3.24 12.22
CA GLY A 223 -7.90 4.42 13.01
C GLY A 223 -7.33 4.40 14.43
N CYS A 224 -7.32 3.23 15.09
CA CYS A 224 -6.68 3.03 16.38
C CYS A 224 -5.18 3.36 16.30
N GLN A 225 -4.49 2.86 15.27
CA GLN A 225 -3.08 3.16 15.02
C GLN A 225 -2.83 4.68 14.91
N HIS A 226 -3.64 5.38 14.10
CA HIS A 226 -3.51 6.84 13.96
C HIS A 226 -3.70 7.58 15.28
N MET A 227 -4.68 7.17 16.10
CA MET A 227 -4.93 7.79 17.41
C MET A 227 -3.78 7.52 18.38
N VAL A 228 -3.26 6.29 18.43
CA VAL A 228 -2.14 5.91 19.32
C VAL A 228 -0.88 6.70 18.98
N ILE A 229 -0.48 6.71 17.69
CA ILE A 229 0.70 7.45 17.23
C ILE A 229 0.53 8.95 17.51
N ALA A 230 -0.60 9.53 17.15
CA ALA A 230 -0.84 10.95 17.35
C ALA A 230 -0.82 11.33 18.84
N GLY A 231 -1.44 10.54 19.71
CA GLY A 231 -1.45 10.78 21.16
C GLY A 231 -0.07 10.66 21.79
N ALA A 232 0.72 9.66 21.37
CA ALA A 232 2.08 9.47 21.87
C ALA A 232 3.01 10.61 21.42
N VAL A 233 2.95 10.99 20.13
CA VAL A 233 3.75 12.09 19.57
C VAL A 233 3.33 13.44 20.15
N ALA A 234 2.03 13.69 20.33
CA ALA A 234 1.54 14.92 20.97
C ALA A 234 2.01 15.01 22.42
N GLY A 235 1.84 13.92 23.20
CA GLY A 235 2.32 13.84 24.57
C GLY A 235 3.83 14.07 24.67
N TRP A 236 4.61 13.50 23.74
CA TRP A 236 6.03 13.78 23.64
C TRP A 236 6.31 15.24 23.29
N PHE A 237 5.71 15.77 22.22
CA PHE A 237 5.99 17.10 21.69
C PHE A 237 5.77 18.19 22.74
N PHE A 238 4.61 18.16 23.42
CA PHE A 238 4.23 19.19 24.41
C PHE A 238 4.87 19.01 25.79
N THR A 239 5.49 17.86 26.08
CA THR A 239 6.24 17.69 27.33
C THR A 239 7.60 18.38 27.22
N ARG A 240 7.83 19.42 28.02
CA ARG A 240 9.06 20.23 27.97
C ARG A 240 10.29 19.48 28.46
N ASN A 241 10.16 18.77 29.59
CA ASN A 241 11.24 17.92 30.12
C ASN A 241 11.01 16.45 29.73
N LYS A 242 11.80 15.94 28.77
CA LYS A 242 11.64 14.59 28.25
C LYS A 242 11.95 13.48 29.26
N SER A 243 12.64 13.77 30.38
CA SER A 243 12.84 12.79 31.46
C SER A 243 11.54 12.40 32.16
N ASN A 244 10.49 13.22 32.04
CA ASN A 244 9.18 12.97 32.66
C ASN A 244 8.27 12.12 31.76
N LEU A 245 8.72 11.74 30.55
CA LEU A 245 8.01 10.77 29.72
C LEU A 245 8.28 9.35 30.25
N SER A 246 7.34 8.78 30.99
CA SER A 246 7.45 7.38 31.44
C SER A 246 7.09 6.39 30.33
N ASN A 247 5.81 6.32 29.95
CA ASN A 247 5.30 5.43 28.92
C ASN A 247 4.26 6.14 28.02
N PRO A 248 4.71 6.97 27.06
CA PRO A 248 3.80 7.74 26.19
C PRO A 248 2.89 6.86 25.34
N ILE A 249 3.38 5.72 24.86
CA ILE A 249 2.62 4.84 23.98
C ILE A 249 1.59 4.06 24.79
N GLY A 250 1.97 3.46 25.92
CA GLY A 250 1.03 2.79 26.82
C GLY A 250 -0.05 3.75 27.30
N ARG A 251 0.31 4.99 27.65
CA ARG A 251 -0.68 6.03 27.99
C ARG A 251 -1.60 6.36 26.82
N SER A 252 -1.07 6.45 25.60
CA SER A 252 -1.87 6.69 24.40
C SER A 252 -2.86 5.53 24.14
N TYR A 253 -2.43 4.29 24.32
CA TYR A 253 -3.30 3.11 24.29
C TYR A 253 -4.39 3.15 25.36
N CYS A 254 -4.05 3.46 26.61
CA CYS A 254 -5.03 3.60 27.68
C CYS A 254 -6.05 4.70 27.37
N ASN A 255 -5.61 5.83 26.83
CA ASN A 255 -6.49 6.92 26.42
C ASN A 255 -7.40 6.50 25.26
N LEU A 256 -6.86 5.79 24.26
CA LEU A 256 -7.64 5.23 23.16
C LEU A 256 -8.75 4.33 23.70
N LEU A 257 -8.40 3.31 24.49
CA LEU A 257 -9.34 2.32 25.02
C LEU A 257 -10.38 2.93 25.95
N ARG A 258 -10.01 3.93 26.75
CA ARG A 258 -10.89 4.53 27.76
C ARG A 258 -11.79 5.63 27.19
N TYR A 259 -11.32 6.42 26.23
CA TYR A 259 -11.99 7.66 25.83
C TYR A 259 -12.27 7.77 24.32
N HIS A 260 -11.48 7.15 23.45
CA HIS A 260 -11.53 7.46 22.00
C HIS A 260 -12.02 6.32 21.10
N LEU A 261 -12.36 5.13 21.64
CA LEU A 261 -12.90 4.03 20.82
C LEU A 261 -14.16 4.43 20.04
N GLY A 262 -15.07 5.21 20.64
CA GLY A 262 -16.27 5.69 19.95
C GLY A 262 -15.95 6.63 18.77
N THR A 263 -14.99 7.54 18.95
CA THR A 263 -14.50 8.43 17.89
C THR A 263 -13.91 7.64 16.73
N VAL A 264 -13.06 6.64 17.03
CA VAL A 264 -12.46 5.78 16.00
C VAL A 264 -13.52 4.91 15.31
N ALA A 265 -14.48 4.37 16.07
CA ALA A 265 -15.59 3.58 15.52
C ALA A 265 -16.42 4.40 14.53
N LEU A 266 -16.77 5.64 14.87
CA LEU A 266 -17.54 6.53 14.00
C LEU A 266 -16.76 6.90 12.73
N GLY A 267 -15.51 7.34 12.86
CA GLY A 267 -14.70 7.73 11.70
C GLY A 267 -14.41 6.56 10.75
N SER A 268 -14.09 5.38 11.30
CA SER A 268 -13.86 4.17 10.51
C SER A 268 -15.13 3.65 9.83
N PHE A 269 -16.29 3.78 10.48
CA PHE A 269 -17.58 3.40 9.91
C PHE A 269 -17.90 4.22 8.65
N VAL A 270 -17.69 5.55 8.69
CA VAL A 270 -17.94 6.42 7.52
C VAL A 270 -17.07 6.02 6.33
N ILE A 271 -15.79 5.73 6.56
CA ILE A 271 -14.89 5.26 5.50
C ILE A 271 -15.36 3.90 4.96
N ALA A 272 -15.67 2.96 5.84
CA ALA A 272 -16.10 1.62 5.48
C ALA A 272 -17.41 1.60 4.69
N LEU A 273 -18.35 2.49 5.02
CA LEU A 273 -19.60 2.67 4.29
C LEU A 273 -19.34 3.08 2.83
N VAL A 274 -18.46 4.06 2.62
CA VAL A 274 -18.10 4.50 1.25
C VAL A 274 -17.34 3.40 0.50
N GLN A 275 -16.44 2.68 1.17
CA GLN A 275 -15.75 1.51 0.60
C GLN A 275 -16.74 0.43 0.15
N PHE A 276 -17.71 0.12 1.01
CA PHE A 276 -18.73 -0.88 0.73
C PHE A 276 -19.62 -0.45 -0.43
N LEU A 277 -20.10 0.80 -0.45
CA LEU A 277 -20.89 1.34 -1.56
C LEU A 277 -20.11 1.30 -2.89
N ARG A 278 -18.82 1.66 -2.87
CA ARG A 278 -17.95 1.56 -4.06
C ARG A 278 -17.79 0.12 -4.53
N ALA A 279 -17.57 -0.81 -3.60
CA ALA A 279 -17.46 -2.24 -3.91
C ALA A 279 -18.78 -2.79 -4.48
N MET A 280 -19.94 -2.42 -3.93
CA MET A 280 -21.26 -2.79 -4.44
C MET A 280 -21.45 -2.29 -5.86
N LEU A 281 -21.18 -1.01 -6.08
CA LEU A 281 -21.34 -0.40 -7.38
C LEU A 281 -20.41 -1.04 -8.42
N LYS A 282 -19.17 -1.37 -8.03
CA LYS A 282 -18.22 -2.05 -8.92
C LYS A 282 -18.71 -3.43 -9.34
N LEU A 283 -19.29 -4.19 -8.41
CA LEU A 283 -19.86 -5.52 -8.70
C LEU A 283 -21.10 -5.42 -9.58
N LEU A 284 -22.02 -4.50 -9.27
CA LEU A 284 -23.23 -4.28 -10.08
C LEU A 284 -22.86 -3.83 -11.49
N MET A 285 -21.94 -2.87 -11.61
CA MET A 285 -21.42 -2.42 -12.90
C MET A 285 -20.78 -3.56 -13.67
N HIS A 286 -20.02 -4.45 -13.02
CA HIS A 286 -19.43 -5.61 -13.68
C HIS A 286 -20.49 -6.57 -14.24
N SER A 287 -21.58 -6.80 -13.51
CA SER A 287 -22.69 -7.67 -13.96
C SER A 287 -23.53 -7.06 -15.09
N VAL A 288 -23.64 -5.72 -15.15
CA VAL A 288 -24.47 -5.01 -16.14
C VAL A 288 -23.64 -4.53 -17.35
N ARG A 289 -22.30 -4.58 -17.27
CA ARG A 289 -21.41 -4.06 -18.31
C ARG A 289 -21.59 -4.82 -19.63
N ASN A 290 -22.27 -4.19 -20.58
CA ASN A 290 -22.27 -4.64 -21.97
C ASN A 290 -21.04 -4.04 -22.69
N PRO A 291 -20.06 -4.85 -23.11
CA PRO A 291 -18.82 -4.37 -23.74
C PRO A 291 -19.06 -3.62 -25.07
N GLN A 292 -20.23 -3.79 -25.70
CA GLN A 292 -20.56 -3.09 -26.95
C GLN A 292 -20.94 -1.61 -26.72
N ASN A 293 -21.44 -1.24 -25.54
CA ASN A 293 -21.83 0.14 -25.25
C ASN A 293 -20.69 0.92 -24.59
N ARG A 294 -19.90 1.61 -25.43
CA ARG A 294 -18.75 2.42 -25.00
C ARG A 294 -19.13 3.54 -24.03
N VAL A 295 -20.30 4.17 -24.20
CA VAL A 295 -20.77 5.27 -23.35
C VAL A 295 -21.05 4.77 -21.92
N THR A 296 -21.73 3.64 -21.78
CA THR A 296 -22.02 3.05 -20.46
C THR A 296 -20.74 2.63 -19.74
N SER A 297 -19.79 2.03 -20.47
CA SER A 297 -18.48 1.67 -19.91
C SER A 297 -17.71 2.91 -19.42
N PHE A 298 -17.67 3.99 -20.22
CA PHE A 298 -17.01 5.22 -19.82
C PHE A 298 -17.63 5.87 -18.58
N LEU A 299 -18.97 5.93 -18.51
CA LEU A 299 -19.68 6.46 -17.34
C LEU A 299 -19.41 5.63 -16.07
N PHE A 300 -19.31 4.31 -16.20
CA PHE A 300 -18.95 3.43 -15.08
C PHE A 300 -17.52 3.68 -14.60
N ASP A 301 -16.55 3.79 -15.52
CA ASP A 301 -15.16 4.06 -15.18
C ASP A 301 -15.00 5.46 -14.52
N CYS A 302 -15.72 6.47 -15.01
CA CYS A 302 -15.75 7.82 -14.43
C CYS A 302 -16.36 7.82 -13.01
N CYS A 303 -17.51 7.16 -12.81
CA CYS A 303 -18.15 7.08 -11.50
C CYS A 303 -17.27 6.35 -10.46
N GLN A 304 -16.64 5.24 -10.85
CA GLN A 304 -15.69 4.52 -10.00
C GLN A 304 -14.49 5.39 -9.62
N CYS A 305 -13.97 6.19 -10.57
CA CYS A 305 -12.91 7.15 -10.30
C CYS A 305 -13.35 8.20 -9.26
N CYS A 306 -14.52 8.81 -9.44
CA CYS A 306 -15.07 9.81 -8.50
C CYS A 306 -15.26 9.23 -7.08
N LEU A 307 -15.83 8.04 -6.95
CA LEU A 307 -16.00 7.38 -5.65
C LEU A 307 -14.66 7.02 -5.00
N GLN A 308 -13.68 6.60 -5.80
CA GLN A 308 -12.34 6.33 -5.29
C GLN A 308 -11.63 7.61 -4.82
N CYS A 309 -11.80 8.73 -5.53
CA CYS A 309 -11.32 10.04 -5.09
C CYS A 309 -11.99 10.47 -3.79
N PHE A 310 -13.31 10.28 -3.67
CA PHE A 310 -14.05 10.60 -2.46
C PHE A 310 -13.64 9.73 -1.27
N GLU A 311 -13.46 8.42 -1.47
CA GLU A 311 -12.93 7.51 -0.44
C GLU A 311 -11.57 7.98 0.08
N ARG A 312 -10.63 8.30 -0.84
CA ARG A 312 -9.29 8.79 -0.48
C ARG A 312 -9.33 10.12 0.27
N PHE A 313 -10.19 11.04 -0.16
CA PHE A 313 -10.38 12.31 0.52
C PHE A 313 -10.92 12.10 1.95
N LEU A 314 -11.92 11.23 2.12
CA LEU A 314 -12.47 10.90 3.44
C LEU A 314 -11.44 10.25 4.35
N GLN A 315 -10.64 9.31 3.85
CA GLN A 315 -9.52 8.71 4.59
C GLN A 315 -8.53 9.78 5.05
N TYR A 316 -8.15 10.69 4.14
CA TYR A 316 -7.24 11.78 4.46
C TYR A 316 -7.80 12.72 5.52
N LEU A 317 -9.06 13.14 5.37
CA LEU A 317 -9.73 14.02 6.34
C LEU A 317 -9.88 13.34 7.71
N THR A 318 -10.29 12.08 7.74
CA THR A 318 -10.49 11.29 8.95
C THR A 318 -9.18 11.07 9.71
N ARG A 319 -8.08 10.78 9.00
CA ARG A 319 -6.74 10.70 9.60
C ARG A 319 -6.36 12.00 10.30
N ASN A 320 -6.57 13.14 9.64
CA ASN A 320 -6.27 14.45 10.24
C ASN A 320 -7.22 14.78 11.41
N ALA A 321 -8.49 14.36 11.34
CA ALA A 321 -9.44 14.49 12.44
C ALA A 321 -8.99 13.67 13.67
N TYR A 322 -8.48 12.45 13.48
CA TYR A 322 -7.92 11.65 14.58
C TYR A 322 -6.69 12.31 15.20
N ILE A 323 -5.79 12.85 14.39
CA ILE A 323 -4.61 13.57 14.89
C ILE A 323 -5.04 14.76 15.77
N LEU A 324 -6.01 15.55 15.31
CA LEU A 324 -6.50 16.71 16.06
C LEU A 324 -7.29 16.32 17.32
N THR A 325 -8.07 15.24 17.24
CA THR A 325 -8.75 14.65 18.40
C THR A 325 -7.74 14.21 19.46
N ALA A 326 -6.65 13.54 19.06
CA ALA A 326 -5.60 13.10 19.97
C ALA A 326 -4.86 14.28 20.63
N MET A 327 -4.69 15.40 19.90
CA MET A 327 -3.99 16.59 20.39
C MET A 327 -4.83 17.47 21.30
N HIS A 328 -6.11 17.68 20.97
CA HIS A 328 -6.97 18.65 21.68
C HIS A 328 -8.09 18.01 22.50
N GLY A 329 -8.40 16.73 22.27
CA GLY A 329 -9.55 16.07 22.91
C GLY A 329 -10.90 16.47 22.29
N ASP A 330 -10.92 17.12 21.13
CA ASP A 330 -12.15 17.55 20.45
C ASP A 330 -12.98 16.36 19.95
N PRO A 331 -14.33 16.43 19.94
CA PRO A 331 -15.18 15.43 19.28
C PRO A 331 -14.88 15.30 17.78
N PHE A 332 -15.11 14.11 17.21
CA PHE A 332 -14.74 13.76 15.83
C PHE A 332 -15.15 14.80 14.78
N CYS A 333 -16.41 15.24 14.77
CA CYS A 333 -16.91 16.18 13.76
C CYS A 333 -16.28 17.58 13.90
N GLN A 334 -16.05 18.04 15.13
CA GLN A 334 -15.39 19.31 15.39
C GLN A 334 -13.92 19.25 14.97
N ALA A 335 -13.22 18.17 15.35
CA ALA A 335 -11.86 17.89 14.93
C ALA A 335 -11.76 17.80 13.38
N GLY A 336 -12.72 17.16 12.73
CA GLY A 336 -12.82 17.07 11.27
C GLY A 336 -13.00 18.44 10.60
N ARG A 337 -13.86 19.31 11.14
CA ARG A 337 -14.04 20.68 10.62
C ARG A 337 -12.77 21.50 10.75
N ASN A 338 -12.10 21.41 11.89
CA ASN A 338 -10.85 22.12 12.15
C ASN A 338 -9.72 21.59 11.24
N ALA A 339 -9.61 20.26 11.10
CA ALA A 339 -8.68 19.63 10.17
C ALA A 339 -8.92 20.11 8.73
N PHE A 340 -10.17 20.07 8.25
CA PHE A 340 -10.51 20.56 6.90
C PHE A 340 -10.09 22.02 6.70
N ARG A 341 -10.41 22.91 7.65
CA ARG A 341 -10.05 24.34 7.60
C ARG A 341 -8.53 24.55 7.56
N LEU A 342 -7.76 23.82 8.37
CA LEU A 342 -6.29 23.91 8.37
C LEU A 342 -5.70 23.47 7.03
N LEU A 343 -6.26 22.42 6.45
CA LEU A 343 -5.81 21.84 5.18
C LEU A 343 -6.14 22.76 3.99
N THR A 344 -7.34 23.34 3.94
CA THR A 344 -7.76 24.19 2.80
C THR A 344 -7.11 25.57 2.84
N ASN A 345 -6.96 26.19 4.01
CA ASN A 345 -6.35 27.51 4.14
C ASN A 345 -4.87 27.55 3.67
N ASN A 346 -4.20 26.40 3.62
CA ASN A 346 -2.79 26.29 3.21
C ASN A 346 -2.55 25.10 2.26
N ALA A 347 -3.52 24.79 1.38
CA ALA A 347 -3.52 23.55 0.60
C ALA A 347 -2.23 23.32 -0.20
N LEU A 348 -1.77 24.29 -0.99
CA LEU A 348 -0.55 24.17 -1.79
C LEU A 348 0.70 23.94 -0.94
N ARG A 349 0.75 24.56 0.24
CA ARG A 349 1.88 24.41 1.17
C ARG A 349 1.89 23.01 1.78
N VAL A 350 0.75 22.54 2.27
CA VAL A 350 0.63 21.21 2.89
C VAL A 350 0.90 20.13 1.84
N PHE A 351 0.31 20.24 0.66
CA PHE A 351 0.54 19.33 -0.45
C PHE A 351 2.03 19.24 -0.83
N ALA A 352 2.70 20.40 -0.98
CA ALA A 352 4.12 20.45 -1.33
C ALA A 352 5.04 19.81 -0.27
N ILE A 353 4.70 19.93 1.02
CA ILE A 353 5.51 19.34 2.10
C ILE A 353 5.30 17.84 2.15
N ASN A 354 4.04 17.39 2.08
CA ASN A 354 3.71 15.97 2.10
C ASN A 354 4.25 15.24 0.87
N SER A 355 4.15 15.82 -0.33
CA SER A 355 4.63 15.17 -1.55
C SER A 355 6.14 14.92 -1.55
N VAL A 356 6.95 15.86 -1.04
CA VAL A 356 8.40 15.67 -0.89
C VAL A 356 8.72 14.62 0.17
N GLY A 357 8.03 14.68 1.32
CA GLY A 357 8.22 13.70 2.39
C GLY A 357 7.86 12.28 1.94
N ASP A 358 6.69 12.11 1.34
CA ASP A 358 6.20 10.84 0.80
C ASP A 358 7.15 10.29 -0.26
N PHE A 359 7.66 11.14 -1.15
CA PHE A 359 8.63 10.73 -2.16
C PHE A 359 9.91 10.17 -1.53
N VAL A 360 10.46 10.84 -0.52
CA VAL A 360 11.66 10.40 0.21
C VAL A 360 11.41 9.07 0.93
N LEU A 361 10.26 8.92 1.57
CA LEU A 361 9.87 7.67 2.24
C LEU A 361 9.66 6.52 1.25
N VAL A 362 9.06 6.78 0.08
CA VAL A 362 8.92 5.78 -0.99
C VAL A 362 10.29 5.35 -1.50
N LEU A 363 11.20 6.29 -1.72
CA LEU A 363 12.55 5.97 -2.20
C LEU A 363 13.33 5.14 -1.17
N ALA A 364 13.17 5.44 0.13
CA ALA A 364 13.73 4.62 1.20
C ALA A 364 13.15 3.18 1.19
N LYS A 365 11.84 3.01 0.95
CA LYS A 365 11.22 1.67 0.80
C LYS A 365 11.77 0.93 -0.41
N VAL A 366 11.86 1.61 -1.56
CA VAL A 366 12.41 1.04 -2.80
C VAL A 366 13.86 0.60 -2.59
N PHE A 367 14.68 1.42 -1.91
CA PHE A 367 16.05 1.05 -1.57
C PHE A 367 16.12 -0.25 -0.77
N VAL A 368 15.30 -0.43 0.27
CA VAL A 368 15.27 -1.68 1.06
C VAL A 368 14.90 -2.88 0.19
N VAL A 369 13.85 -2.76 -0.64
CA VAL A 369 13.40 -3.86 -1.51
C VAL A 369 14.45 -4.21 -2.55
N VAL A 370 15.04 -3.21 -3.21
CA VAL A 370 16.06 -3.43 -4.25
C VAL A 370 17.34 -3.99 -3.64
N ALA A 371 17.84 -3.45 -2.53
CA ALA A 371 19.04 -3.96 -1.87
C ALA A 371 18.86 -5.41 -1.41
N THR A 372 17.71 -5.73 -0.79
CA THR A 372 17.38 -7.11 -0.40
C THR A 372 17.23 -8.01 -1.61
N GLY A 373 16.57 -7.54 -2.67
CA GLY A 373 16.35 -8.28 -3.91
C GLY A 373 17.65 -8.61 -4.64
N LEU A 374 18.59 -7.67 -4.73
CA LEU A 374 19.90 -7.90 -5.35
C LEU A 374 20.70 -8.98 -4.60
N ILE A 375 20.73 -8.91 -3.26
CA ILE A 375 21.35 -9.97 -2.44
C ILE A 375 20.61 -11.30 -2.63
N GLY A 376 19.28 -11.25 -2.70
CA GLY A 376 18.44 -12.44 -2.92
C GLY A 376 18.74 -13.13 -4.24
N VAL A 377 18.88 -12.37 -5.33
CA VAL A 377 19.23 -12.91 -6.65
C VAL A 377 20.58 -13.63 -6.57
N GLU A 378 21.58 -13.00 -5.98
CA GLU A 378 22.92 -13.59 -5.83
C GLU A 378 22.95 -14.86 -4.95
N LEU A 379 22.10 -14.94 -3.91
CA LEU A 379 22.04 -16.11 -3.02
C LEU A 379 21.24 -17.25 -3.64
N ILE A 380 20.09 -16.96 -4.24
CA ILE A 380 19.16 -17.98 -4.77
C ILE A 380 19.70 -18.54 -6.10
N GLN A 381 20.34 -17.73 -6.94
CA GLN A 381 20.92 -18.23 -8.20
C GLN A 381 22.10 -19.19 -8.00
N LYS A 382 22.74 -19.18 -6.82
CA LYS A 382 23.80 -20.15 -6.49
C LYS A 382 23.27 -21.55 -6.16
N LYS A 383 21.95 -21.71 -5.98
CA LYS A 383 21.32 -23.01 -5.73
C LYS A 383 21.00 -23.69 -7.06
N VAL A 384 21.57 -24.87 -7.25
CA VAL A 384 21.27 -25.73 -8.40
C VAL A 384 20.03 -26.57 -8.08
N GLY A 385 19.16 -26.78 -9.06
CA GLY A 385 18.00 -27.66 -8.94
C GLY A 385 16.70 -26.97 -8.52
N LEU A 386 16.61 -25.64 -8.61
CA LEU A 386 15.35 -24.91 -8.41
C LEU A 386 14.54 -24.85 -9.70
N HIS A 387 13.24 -25.12 -9.62
CA HIS A 387 12.33 -25.02 -10.75
C HIS A 387 11.91 -23.56 -11.01
N HIS A 388 11.50 -22.86 -9.95
CA HIS A 388 10.92 -21.51 -9.97
C HIS A 388 11.64 -20.55 -9.00
N PRO A 389 12.92 -20.19 -9.25
CA PRO A 389 13.72 -19.35 -8.33
C PRO A 389 13.14 -17.93 -8.12
N TYR A 390 12.28 -17.46 -9.03
CA TYR A 390 11.59 -16.18 -8.90
C TYR A 390 10.51 -16.19 -7.82
N VAL A 391 9.92 -17.34 -7.47
CA VAL A 391 8.86 -17.41 -6.44
C VAL A 391 9.39 -17.05 -5.04
N PRO A 392 10.48 -17.69 -4.54
CA PRO A 392 11.13 -17.25 -3.30
C PRO A 392 11.56 -15.78 -3.33
N LEU A 393 12.11 -15.30 -4.45
CA LEU A 393 12.52 -13.90 -4.62
C LEU A 393 11.35 -12.92 -4.47
N ILE A 394 10.21 -13.21 -5.09
CA ILE A 394 9.01 -12.39 -4.99
C ILE A 394 8.48 -12.39 -3.56
N LEU A 395 8.46 -13.56 -2.89
CA LEU A 395 8.01 -13.66 -1.49
C LEU A 395 8.90 -12.84 -0.54
N VAL A 396 10.22 -12.94 -0.70
CA VAL A 396 11.19 -12.12 0.04
C VAL A 396 11.02 -10.63 -0.29
N GLY A 397 10.79 -10.28 -1.56
CA GLY A 397 10.55 -8.89 -1.97
C GLY A 397 9.27 -8.31 -1.36
N ILE A 398 8.18 -9.08 -1.31
CA ILE A 398 6.93 -8.70 -0.63
C ILE A 398 7.20 -8.51 0.86
N PHE A 399 7.91 -9.46 1.50
CA PHE A 399 8.27 -9.34 2.90
C PHE A 399 9.11 -8.10 3.19
N ALA A 400 10.16 -7.85 2.40
CA ALA A 400 11.01 -6.67 2.51
C ALA A 400 10.22 -5.37 2.34
N TYR A 401 9.28 -5.33 1.39
CA TYR A 401 8.38 -4.19 1.22
C TYR A 401 7.51 -3.97 2.44
N LEU A 402 6.92 -5.04 3.01
CA LEU A 402 6.09 -4.96 4.20
C LEU A 402 6.90 -4.44 5.39
N VAL A 403 8.09 -4.99 5.63
CA VAL A 403 8.98 -4.54 6.72
C VAL A 403 9.37 -3.07 6.53
N ALA A 404 9.80 -2.67 5.34
CA ALA A 404 10.12 -1.27 5.04
C ALA A 404 8.88 -0.37 5.22
N HIS A 405 7.72 -0.82 4.79
CA HIS A 405 6.46 -0.10 4.98
C HIS A 405 6.14 0.10 6.46
N CYS A 406 6.24 -0.94 7.29
CA CYS A 406 6.04 -0.85 8.75
C CYS A 406 6.87 0.29 9.34
N PHE A 407 8.18 0.22 9.14
CA PHE A 407 9.10 1.17 9.74
C PHE A 407 8.92 2.60 9.23
N MET A 408 8.68 2.76 7.93
CA MET A 408 8.56 4.08 7.30
C MET A 408 7.20 4.74 7.51
N THR A 409 6.13 3.98 7.79
CA THR A 409 4.79 4.54 8.08
C THR A 409 4.74 5.31 9.40
N VAL A 410 5.73 5.09 10.28
CA VAL A 410 5.88 5.82 11.54
C VAL A 410 6.35 7.26 11.33
N TYR A 411 7.19 7.48 10.31
CA TYR A 411 7.61 8.82 9.87
C TYR A 411 6.50 9.51 9.09
#